data_AF-A0A3R7DPY3-F1
#
_entry.id   AF-A0A3R7DPY3-F1
#
_cell.length_a   1.000
_cell.length_b   1.000
_cell.length_c   1.000
_cell.angle_alpha   90.00
_cell.angle_beta   90.00
_cell.angle_gamma   90.00
#
_symmetry.space_group_name_H-M   'P 1'
#
loop_
_entity.id
_entity.type
_entity.pdbx_description
1 polymer ?
#
loop_
_entity_poly.entity_id
_entity_poly.type
_entity_poly.pdbx_seq_one_letter_code
_entity_poly.pdbx_strand_id
1 'polypeptide(L)'
;MPEQRFRISPTARGAIFKVKRWFYGAFYNKKIPEDVRGKNKEVWVKFANRLVEEVSKRGVSDQPTRITVTYDIGSRGEFKPISATIEVLEVKTKDKFTIYSDDALENLKSRLENLKKRAEELGVSIDELLEAEK
;
A
#
# COMPACT_ATOMS: atom_id res chain seq x y z
N MET A 1 2.87 27.39 1.64
CA MET A 1 3.64 26.24 2.18
C MET A 1 3.18 25.01 1.42
N PRO A 2 4.08 24.25 0.78
CA PRO A 2 3.71 23.04 0.05
C PRO A 2 3.22 21.93 1.00
N GLU A 3 2.31 21.09 0.48
CA GLU A 3 1.83 19.89 1.13
C GLU A 3 2.10 18.67 0.25
N GLN A 4 2.65 17.62 0.85
CA GLN A 4 2.76 16.30 0.22
C GLN A 4 1.75 15.36 0.85
N ARG A 5 0.65 15.13 0.15
CA ARG A 5 -0.36 14.13 0.51
C ARG A 5 -0.06 12.80 -0.15
N PHE A 6 0.02 11.73 0.65
CA PHE A 6 0.30 10.39 0.15
C PHE A 6 -0.98 9.59 -0.12
N ARG A 7 -0.88 8.55 -0.96
CA ARG A 7 -1.96 7.54 -1.08
C ARG A 7 -2.00 6.67 0.17
N ILE A 8 -3.18 6.13 0.48
CA ILE A 8 -3.36 5.18 1.59
C ILE A 8 -2.36 4.04 1.45
N SER A 9 -1.77 3.65 2.57
CA SER A 9 -0.98 2.43 2.71
C SER A 9 -1.78 1.43 3.54
N PRO A 10 -1.60 0.12 3.29
CA PRO A 10 -2.22 -0.92 4.12
C PRO A 10 -1.82 -0.84 5.60
N THR A 11 -0.65 -0.28 5.91
CA THR A 11 -0.14 -0.09 7.27
C THR A 11 0.46 1.30 7.47
N ALA A 12 0.46 1.80 8.70
CA ALA A 12 1.15 3.04 9.08
C ALA A 12 2.66 2.95 8.81
N ARG A 13 3.28 1.79 9.08
CA ARG A 13 4.69 1.53 8.73
C ARG A 13 4.95 1.71 7.24
N GLY A 14 4.06 1.19 6.39
CA GLY A 14 4.12 1.37 4.94
C GLY A 14 3.90 2.83 4.51
N ALA A 15 3.03 3.57 5.20
CA ALA A 15 2.85 5.00 4.96
C ALA A 15 4.13 5.80 5.27
N ILE A 16 4.75 5.58 6.44
CA ILE A 16 6.03 6.23 6.82
C ILE A 16 7.13 5.90 5.80
N PHE A 17 7.17 4.66 5.30
CA PHE A 17 8.14 4.27 4.28
C PHE A 17 7.94 5.00 2.94
N LYS A 18 6.70 5.30 2.54
CA LYS A 18 6.43 6.17 1.38
C LYS A 18 6.94 7.59 1.61
N VAL A 19 6.71 8.15 2.81
CA VAL A 19 7.26 9.47 3.19
C VAL A 19 8.80 9.44 3.11
N LYS A 20 9.44 8.38 3.62
CA LYS A 20 10.89 8.18 3.50
C LYS A 20 11.35 8.24 2.04
N ARG A 21 10.75 7.43 1.15
CA ARG A 21 11.12 7.40 -0.27
C ARG A 21 10.98 8.77 -0.93
N TRP A 22 9.89 9.48 -0.63
CA TRP A 22 9.69 10.84 -1.10
C TRP A 22 10.76 11.81 -0.57
N PHE A 23 11.07 11.77 0.72
CA PHE A 23 12.11 12.62 1.30
C PHE A 23 13.45 12.42 0.59
N TYR A 24 13.89 11.17 0.41
CA TYR A 24 15.17 10.89 -0.26
C TYR A 24 15.17 11.31 -1.73
N GLY A 25 14.04 11.16 -2.42
CA GLY A 25 13.88 11.61 -3.80
C GLY A 25 13.90 13.14 -3.94
N ALA A 26 13.29 13.86 -2.99
CA ALA A 26 13.11 15.31 -3.07
C ALA A 26 14.26 16.12 -2.45
N PHE A 27 14.79 15.68 -1.30
CA PHE A 27 15.69 16.49 -0.46
C PHE A 27 17.08 15.87 -0.23
N TYR A 28 17.30 14.63 -0.69
CA TYR A 28 18.58 13.93 -0.58
C TYR A 28 19.08 13.42 -1.96
N ASN A 29 18.78 14.16 -3.02
CA ASN A 29 19.25 13.84 -4.37
C ASN A 29 20.49 14.69 -4.75
N LYS A 30 21.16 14.33 -5.86
CA LYS A 30 22.40 14.99 -6.31
C LYS A 30 22.25 16.46 -6.69
N LYS A 31 21.02 16.97 -6.89
CA LYS A 31 20.76 18.39 -7.21
C LYS A 31 20.88 19.29 -5.97
N ILE A 32 20.77 18.71 -4.77
CA ILE A 32 20.91 19.44 -3.50
C ILE A 32 22.39 19.46 -3.10
N PRO A 33 22.96 20.62 -2.67
CA PRO A 33 24.33 20.72 -2.18
C PRO A 33 24.64 19.71 -1.07
N GLU A 34 25.87 19.20 -1.04
CA GLU A 34 26.26 18.10 -0.13
C GLU A 34 26.13 18.46 1.35
N ASP A 35 26.53 19.67 1.72
CA ASP A 35 26.37 20.21 3.08
C ASP A 35 24.90 20.30 3.50
N VAL A 36 24.01 20.65 2.55
CA VAL A 36 22.56 20.72 2.78
C VAL A 36 21.95 19.33 2.88
N ARG A 37 22.41 18.36 2.07
CA ARG A 37 21.94 16.96 2.16
C ARG A 37 22.20 16.35 3.53
N GLY A 38 23.38 16.58 4.10
CA GLY A 38 23.72 16.13 5.46
C GLY A 38 22.72 16.66 6.48
N LYS A 39 22.50 17.99 6.48
CA LYS A 39 21.53 18.65 7.37
C LYS A 39 20.10 18.15 7.15
N ASN A 40 19.67 18.00 5.90
CA ASN A 40 18.34 17.48 5.56
C ASN A 40 18.14 16.07 6.13
N LYS A 41 19.16 15.21 6.05
CA LYS A 41 19.10 13.85 6.59
C LYS A 41 18.93 13.86 8.10
N GLU A 42 19.67 14.72 8.82
CA GLU A 42 19.53 14.85 10.28
C GLU A 42 18.12 15.31 10.68
N VAL A 43 17.59 16.32 10.00
CA VAL A 43 16.22 16.82 10.21
C VAL A 43 15.19 15.73 9.94
N TRP A 44 15.36 15.00 8.83
CA TRP A 44 14.50 13.88 8.47
C TRP A 44 14.51 12.77 9.51
N VAL A 45 15.68 12.35 10.00
CA VAL A 45 15.77 11.27 11.00
C VAL A 45 14.99 11.66 12.26
N LYS A 46 15.14 12.89 12.76
CA LYS A 46 14.38 13.38 13.91
C LYS A 46 12.88 13.39 13.63
N PHE A 47 12.46 13.87 12.46
CA PHE A 47 11.05 13.90 12.07
C PHE A 47 10.45 12.50 11.93
N ALA A 48 11.16 11.60 11.25
CA ALA A 48 10.75 10.21 11.03
C ALA A 48 10.62 9.43 12.35
N ASN A 49 11.56 9.60 13.28
CA ASN A 49 11.47 8.99 14.61
C ASN A 49 10.21 9.45 15.34
N ARG A 50 9.89 10.75 15.28
CA ARG A 50 8.65 11.27 15.88
C ARG A 50 7.39 10.67 15.25
N LEU A 51 7.36 10.47 13.93
CA LEU A 51 6.25 9.75 13.28
C LEU A 51 6.10 8.32 13.81
N VAL A 52 7.20 7.59 13.91
CA VAL A 52 7.21 6.20 14.39
C VAL A 52 6.75 6.13 15.85
N GLU A 53 7.26 7.01 16.72
CA GLU A 53 6.87 7.09 18.13
C GLU A 53 5.38 7.37 18.28
N GLU A 54 4.84 8.37 17.58
CA GLU A 54 3.43 8.75 17.69
C GLU A 54 2.48 7.66 17.15
N VAL A 55 2.87 6.94 16.09
CA VAL A 55 2.14 5.78 15.57
C VAL A 55 2.18 4.61 16.56
N SER A 56 3.35 4.34 17.15
CA SER A 56 3.55 3.23 18.09
C SER A 56 2.78 3.46 19.38
N LYS A 57 2.83 4.68 19.95
CA LYS A 57 2.07 5.08 21.15
C LYS A 57 0.57 4.88 21.00
N ARG A 58 0.03 5.04 19.78
CA ARG A 58 -1.40 4.88 19.49
C ARG A 58 -1.80 3.44 19.15
N GLY A 59 -0.84 2.52 19.00
CA GLY A 59 -1.11 1.13 18.64
C GLY A 59 -1.63 0.93 17.22
N VAL A 60 -1.41 1.89 16.31
CA VAL A 60 -1.99 1.89 14.94
C VAL A 60 -0.99 1.46 13.86
N SER A 61 0.15 0.88 14.25
CA SER A 61 1.26 0.51 13.35
C SER A 61 0.83 -0.33 12.14
N ASP A 62 -0.15 -1.21 12.33
CA ASP A 62 -0.63 -2.16 11.34
C ASP A 62 -1.97 -1.77 10.70
N GLN A 63 -2.46 -0.57 11.00
CA GLN A 63 -3.73 -0.09 10.46
C GLN A 63 -3.54 0.67 9.15
N PRO A 64 -4.51 0.59 8.22
CA PRO A 64 -4.51 1.39 7.00
C PRO A 64 -4.39 2.88 7.33
N THR A 65 -3.44 3.54 6.69
CA THR A 65 -3.05 4.90 7.08
C THR A 65 -2.69 5.74 5.87
N ARG A 66 -3.02 7.01 5.93
CA ARG A 66 -2.54 8.06 5.04
C ARG A 66 -1.77 9.10 5.84
N ILE A 67 -0.68 9.60 5.28
CA ILE A 67 0.10 10.70 5.86
C ILE A 67 0.04 11.88 4.90
N THR A 68 -0.05 13.08 5.45
CA THR A 68 0.13 14.35 4.74
C THR A 68 1.23 15.12 5.45
N VAL A 69 2.29 15.50 4.73
CA VAL A 69 3.40 16.29 5.29
C VAL A 69 3.28 17.72 4.80
N THR A 70 3.19 18.67 5.74
CA THR A 70 3.28 20.10 5.48
C THR A 70 4.71 20.54 5.76
N TYR A 71 5.31 21.24 4.82
CA TYR A 71 6.72 21.61 4.91
C TYR A 71 7.00 22.92 4.19
N ASP A 72 8.24 23.40 4.34
CA ASP A 72 8.79 24.52 3.60
C ASP A 72 10.16 24.09 3.03
N ILE A 73 10.62 24.83 2.02
CA ILE A 73 11.89 24.59 1.35
C ILE A 73 12.76 25.83 1.51
N GLY A 74 13.92 25.68 2.14
CA GLY A 74 14.90 26.76 2.23
C GLY A 74 15.50 27.12 0.87
N SER A 75 16.17 28.27 0.81
CA SER A 75 16.71 28.81 -0.43
C SER A 75 17.75 27.92 -1.12
N ARG A 76 18.38 26.98 -0.39
CA ARG A 76 19.36 26.03 -0.94
C ARG A 76 18.82 24.59 -1.00
N GLY A 77 17.51 24.41 -0.81
CA GLY A 77 16.85 23.10 -0.79
C GLY A 77 16.82 22.46 0.60
N GLU A 78 16.91 23.26 1.67
CA GLU A 78 16.77 22.77 3.04
C GLU A 78 15.34 22.24 3.27
N PHE A 79 15.23 21.03 3.77
CA PHE A 79 13.96 20.45 4.18
C PHE A 79 13.54 21.00 5.54
N LYS A 80 12.42 21.71 5.59
CA LYS A 80 11.85 22.27 6.82
C LYS A 80 10.47 21.66 7.08
N PRO A 81 10.36 20.51 7.76
CA PRO A 81 9.06 19.93 8.10
C PRO A 81 8.33 20.84 9.11
N ILE A 82 7.06 21.14 8.84
CA ILE A 82 6.19 21.89 9.76
C ILE A 82 5.30 20.93 10.53
N SER A 83 4.60 20.03 9.84
CA SER A 83 3.71 19.07 10.48
C SER A 83 3.52 17.81 9.64
N ALA A 84 3.03 16.75 10.28
CA ALA A 84 2.45 15.61 9.60
C ALA A 84 1.07 15.33 10.18
N THR A 85 0.08 15.20 9.30
CA THR A 85 -1.24 14.68 9.66
C THR A 85 -1.28 13.20 9.32
N ILE A 86 -1.70 12.37 10.27
CA ILE A 86 -1.81 10.93 10.12
C ILE A 86 -3.30 10.57 10.19
N GLU A 87 -3.88 10.23 9.05
CA GLU A 87 -5.26 9.75 8.92
C GLU A 87 -5.23 8.22 9.05
N VAL A 88 -5.71 7.69 10.18
CA VAL A 88 -5.87 6.25 10.40
C VAL A 88 -7.28 5.86 9.94
N LEU A 89 -7.38 4.78 9.16
CA LEU A 89 -8.58 4.46 8.39
C LEU A 89 -9.04 3.04 8.67
N GLU A 90 -10.35 2.86 8.76
CA GLU A 90 -10.99 1.56 8.62
C GLU A 90 -11.30 1.30 7.15
N VAL A 91 -10.79 0.20 6.60
CA VAL A 91 -10.98 -0.17 5.19
C VAL A 91 -11.89 -1.39 5.13
N LYS A 92 -12.99 -1.28 4.38
CA LYS A 92 -13.90 -2.38 4.10
C LYS A 92 -13.75 -2.81 2.64
N THR A 93 -13.72 -4.12 2.41
CA THR A 93 -13.72 -4.69 1.06
C THR A 93 -15.03 -4.34 0.39
N LYS A 94 -14.97 -3.63 -0.75
CA LYS A 94 -16.17 -3.29 -1.54
C LYS A 94 -16.59 -4.44 -2.46
N ASP A 95 -15.62 -5.10 -3.08
CA ASP A 95 -15.83 -6.18 -4.03
C ASP A 95 -14.56 -7.07 -4.10
N LYS A 96 -14.72 -8.33 -4.51
CA LYS A 96 -13.62 -9.30 -4.70
C LYS A 96 -13.89 -10.15 -5.94
N PHE A 97 -13.06 -9.96 -6.95
CA PHE A 97 -13.04 -10.81 -8.13
C PHE A 97 -11.62 -11.33 -8.39
N THR A 98 -11.55 -12.55 -8.92
CA THR A 98 -10.28 -13.21 -9.28
C THR A 98 -10.14 -13.15 -10.80
N ILE A 99 -9.03 -12.59 -11.28
CA ILE A 99 -8.65 -12.66 -12.69
C ILE A 99 -7.71 -13.85 -12.85
N TYR A 100 -8.12 -14.79 -13.68
CA TYR A 100 -7.29 -15.92 -14.08
C TYR A 100 -6.51 -15.52 -15.34
N SER A 101 -5.28 -16.02 -15.47
CA SER A 101 -4.55 -15.92 -16.74
C SER A 101 -5.22 -16.79 -17.81
N ASP A 102 -4.94 -16.51 -19.08
CA ASP A 102 -5.50 -17.27 -20.20
C ASP A 102 -5.14 -18.76 -20.11
N ASP A 103 -3.87 -19.09 -19.82
CA ASP A 103 -3.43 -20.47 -19.59
C ASP A 103 -4.18 -21.13 -18.43
N ALA A 104 -4.43 -20.40 -17.34
CA ALA A 104 -5.16 -20.93 -16.19
C ALA A 104 -6.64 -21.17 -16.55
N LEU A 105 -7.25 -20.28 -17.34
CA LEU A 105 -8.63 -20.43 -17.84
C LEU A 105 -8.76 -21.64 -18.76
N GLU A 106 -7.84 -21.83 -19.69
CA GLU A 106 -7.87 -22.97 -20.61
C GLU A 106 -7.68 -24.30 -19.87
N ASN A 107 -6.74 -24.34 -18.91
CA ASN A 107 -6.57 -25.49 -18.02
C ASN A 107 -7.79 -25.75 -17.14
N LEU A 108 -8.46 -24.70 -16.64
CA LEU A 108 -9.70 -24.84 -15.87
C LEU A 108 -10.84 -25.37 -16.74
N LYS A 109 -10.99 -24.84 -17.95
CA LYS A 109 -12.00 -25.28 -18.93
C LYS A 109 -11.79 -26.74 -19.31
N SER A 110 -10.56 -27.15 -19.64
CA SER A 110 -10.26 -28.54 -19.99
C SER A 110 -10.44 -29.49 -18.81
N ARG A 111 -10.07 -29.09 -17.59
CA ARG A 111 -10.36 -29.86 -16.36
C ARG A 111 -11.86 -30.00 -16.13
N LEU A 112 -12.62 -28.92 -16.30
CA LEU A 112 -14.08 -28.93 -16.20
C LEU A 112 -14.69 -29.87 -17.23
N GLU A 113 -14.26 -29.81 -18.49
CA GLU A 113 -14.75 -30.66 -19.57
C GLU A 113 -14.46 -32.15 -19.30
N ASN A 114 -13.25 -32.46 -18.83
CA ASN A 114 -12.90 -33.83 -18.43
C ASN A 114 -13.72 -34.32 -17.23
N LEU A 115 -13.99 -33.47 -16.25
CA LEU A 115 -14.84 -33.80 -15.11
C LEU A 115 -16.29 -34.02 -15.54
N LYS A 116 -16.81 -33.19 -16.45
CA LYS A 116 -18.15 -33.36 -17.02
C LYS A 116 -18.31 -34.73 -17.67
N LYS A 117 -17.36 -35.08 -18.54
CA LYS A 117 -17.36 -36.37 -19.21
C LYS A 117 -17.35 -37.56 -18.22
N ARG A 118 -16.54 -37.48 -17.17
CA ARG A 118 -16.50 -38.53 -16.13
C ARG A 118 -17.80 -38.64 -15.33
N ALA A 119 -18.46 -37.51 -15.05
CA ALA A 119 -19.75 -37.52 -14.36
C ALA A 119 -20.83 -38.21 -15.20
N GLU A 120 -20.88 -37.91 -16.50
CA GLU A 120 -21.78 -38.57 -17.46
C GLU A 120 -21.52 -40.10 -17.51
N GLU A 121 -20.25 -40.52 -17.57
CA GLU A 121 -19.86 -41.94 -17.54
C GLU A 121 -20.29 -42.66 -16.26
N LEU A 122 -20.39 -41.93 -15.14
CA LEU A 122 -20.85 -42.46 -13.85
C LEU A 122 -22.38 -42.37 -13.67
N GLY A 123 -23.12 -41.86 -14.67
CA GLY A 123 -24.56 -41.63 -14.58
C GLY A 123 -24.95 -40.53 -13.60
N VAL A 124 -24.01 -39.65 -13.25
CA VAL A 124 -24.23 -38.55 -12.30
C VAL A 124 -24.62 -37.30 -13.07
N SER A 125 -25.85 -36.83 -12.85
CA SER A 125 -26.33 -35.56 -13.40
C SER A 125 -25.71 -34.38 -12.64
N ILE A 126 -25.01 -33.52 -13.36
CA ILE A 126 -24.41 -32.31 -12.79
C ILE A 126 -25.48 -31.29 -12.40
N ASP A 127 -26.60 -31.26 -13.13
CA ASP A 127 -27.71 -30.36 -12.85
C ASP A 127 -28.38 -30.72 -11.52
N GLU A 128 -28.51 -32.01 -11.20
CA GLU A 128 -29.03 -32.48 -9.90
C GLU A 128 -28.12 -32.11 -8.72
N LEU A 129 -26.79 -32.11 -8.92
CA LEU A 129 -25.83 -31.69 -7.90
C LEU A 129 -25.85 -30.17 -7.64
N LEU A 130 -26.03 -29.37 -8.68
CA LEU A 130 -26.10 -27.90 -8.56
C LEU A 130 -27.40 -27.43 -7.92
N GLU A 131 -28.50 -28.18 -8.06
CA GLU A 131 -29.76 -27.91 -7.36
C GLU A 131 -29.69 -28.26 -5.86
N ALA A 132 -28.85 -29.23 -5.46
CA ALA A 132 -28.67 -29.64 -4.07
C ALA A 132 -27.82 -28.68 -3.21
N GLU A 133 -27.04 -27.77 -3.83
CA GLU A 133 -26.19 -26.78 -3.13
C GLU A 133 -26.87 -25.41 -2.92
N LYS A 134 -28.12 -25.22 -3.37
CA LYS A 134 -28.93 -24.02 -3.08
C LYS A 134 -29.68 -24.15 -1.76
#